data_AF-A0A7V9USP9-F1
#
_entry.id   AF-A0A7V9USP9-F1
#
_cell.length_a   1.000
_cell.length_b   1.000
_cell.length_c   1.000
_cell.angle_alpha   90.00
_cell.angle_beta   90.00
_cell.angle_gamma   90.00
#
_symmetry.space_group_name_H-M   'P 1'
#
loop_
_entity.id
_entity.type
_entity.pdbx_description
1 polymer ?
#
loop_
_entity_poly.entity_id
_entity_poly.type
_entity_poly.pdbx_seq_one_letter_code
_entity_poly.pdbx_strand_id
1 'polypeptide(L)'
;KLQKLFVSAFYNSTFQDVDLIIPVPLSKKRFLERGFNQAGILAEILSKEIKINIDEQSLIRQIHTPMHRAAMDNKARQTTVKNAFEVKRAEFIKNKTILLVDDVFTSGATVSSCAEALKKEGAGKIYVLTVARAN
;
A
#
# COMPACT_ATOMS: atom_id res chain seq x y z
N LYS A 1 -7.02 -17.73 14.12
CA LYS A 1 -7.17 -16.73 15.21
C LYS A 1 -6.94 -15.31 14.69
N LEU A 2 -5.86 -15.04 13.92
CA LEU A 2 -5.60 -13.71 13.31
C LEU A 2 -6.31 -13.47 11.96
N GLN A 3 -6.26 -14.44 11.04
CA GLN A 3 -6.91 -14.32 9.72
C GLN A 3 -8.40 -13.98 9.83
N LYS A 4 -9.13 -14.73 10.67
CA LYS A 4 -10.55 -14.47 10.97
C LYS A 4 -10.80 -13.06 11.51
N LEU A 5 -9.91 -12.54 12.35
CA LEU A 5 -10.01 -11.19 12.89
C LEU A 5 -9.84 -10.15 11.77
N PHE A 6 -8.84 -10.34 10.91
CA PHE A 6 -8.56 -9.43 9.80
C PHE A 6 -9.70 -9.38 8.78
N VAL A 7 -10.26 -10.53 8.44
CA VAL A 7 -11.44 -10.64 7.56
C VAL A 7 -12.68 -10.05 8.22
N SER A 8 -12.90 -10.32 9.51
CA SER A 8 -14.00 -9.72 10.26
C SER A 8 -13.87 -8.20 10.34
N ALA A 9 -12.65 -7.65 10.41
CA ALA A 9 -12.43 -6.21 10.40
C ALA A 9 -12.91 -5.57 9.09
N PHE A 10 -12.75 -6.26 7.95
CA PHE A 10 -13.32 -5.82 6.69
C PHE A 10 -14.87 -5.82 6.73
N TYR A 11 -15.49 -6.92 7.14
CA TYR A 11 -16.96 -7.02 7.17
C TYR A 11 -17.63 -6.05 8.16
N ASN A 12 -16.93 -5.70 9.24
CA ASN A 12 -17.39 -4.73 10.23
C ASN A 12 -17.03 -3.28 9.88
N SER A 13 -16.41 -3.04 8.72
CA SER A 13 -16.02 -1.71 8.27
C SER A 13 -17.10 -1.01 7.46
N THR A 14 -16.95 0.30 7.28
CA THR A 14 -17.84 1.12 6.45
C THR A 14 -17.50 1.06 4.96
N PHE A 15 -16.42 0.40 4.56
CA PHE A 15 -15.92 0.41 3.18
C PHE A 15 -16.25 -0.86 2.40
N GLN A 16 -17.55 -1.11 2.24
CA GLN A 16 -18.08 -2.27 1.51
C GLN A 16 -18.13 -2.07 -0.02
N ASP A 17 -17.79 -0.87 -0.51
CA ASP A 17 -17.79 -0.50 -1.93
C ASP A 17 -16.42 -0.70 -2.61
N VAL A 18 -15.59 -1.60 -2.08
CA VAL A 18 -14.25 -1.87 -2.62
C VAL A 18 -14.32 -2.65 -3.93
N ASP A 19 -13.59 -2.18 -4.93
CA ASP A 19 -13.47 -2.81 -6.25
C ASP A 19 -12.16 -3.58 -6.43
N LEU A 20 -11.12 -3.19 -5.67
CA LEU A 20 -9.75 -3.69 -5.85
C LEU A 20 -8.95 -3.64 -4.55
N ILE A 21 -8.18 -4.70 -4.29
CA ILE A 21 -7.20 -4.74 -3.20
C ILE A 21 -5.81 -4.49 -3.77
N ILE A 22 -5.04 -3.59 -3.14
CA ILE A 22 -3.64 -3.36 -3.46
C ILE A 22 -2.80 -3.51 -2.19
N PRO A 23 -1.89 -4.50 -2.09
CA PRO A 23 -0.96 -4.55 -0.97
C PRO A 23 0.08 -3.43 -1.08
N VAL A 24 0.49 -2.85 0.05
CA VAL A 24 1.56 -1.86 0.08
C VAL A 24 2.87 -2.50 -0.45
N PRO A 25 3.51 -1.91 -1.49
CA PRO A 25 4.71 -2.50 -2.06
C PRO A 25 5.93 -2.36 -1.15
N LEU A 26 6.69 -3.45 -1.01
CA LEU A 26 7.99 -3.42 -0.35
C LEU A 26 9.09 -2.86 -1.27
N SER A 27 10.14 -2.32 -0.66
CA SER A 27 11.37 -2.04 -1.40
C SER A 27 12.08 -3.34 -1.73
N LYS A 28 12.84 -3.38 -2.83
CA LYS A 28 13.64 -4.56 -3.22
C LYS A 28 14.53 -5.05 -2.07
N LYS A 29 15.16 -4.13 -1.33
CA LYS A 29 15.97 -4.47 -0.14
C LYS A 29 15.14 -5.21 0.92
N ARG A 30 13.98 -4.67 1.30
CA ARG A 30 13.11 -5.30 2.31
C ARG A 30 12.54 -6.64 1.83
N PHE A 31 12.24 -6.77 0.55
CA PHE A 31 11.79 -8.02 -0.03
C PHE A 31 12.88 -9.09 0.06
N LEU A 32 14.13 -8.75 -0.27
CA LEU A 32 15.28 -9.66 -0.12
C LEU A 32 15.55 -10.05 1.34
N GLU A 33 15.44 -9.11 2.27
CA GLU A 33 15.63 -9.38 3.72
C GLU A 33 14.55 -10.29 4.29
N ARG A 34 13.30 -10.13 3.86
CA ARG A 34 12.14 -10.82 4.42
C ARG A 34 11.76 -12.09 3.66
N GLY A 35 12.18 -12.22 2.40
CA GLY A 35 11.79 -13.29 1.48
C GLY A 35 10.37 -13.19 0.91
N PHE A 36 9.50 -12.32 1.47
CA PHE A 36 8.11 -12.14 1.04
C PHE A 36 7.54 -10.77 1.44
N ASN A 37 6.42 -10.39 0.82
CA ASN A 37 5.62 -9.22 1.20
C ASN A 37 4.51 -9.59 2.17
N GLN A 38 4.63 -9.21 3.45
CA GLN A 38 3.61 -9.46 4.47
C GLN A 38 2.24 -8.89 4.07
N ALA A 39 2.23 -7.68 3.51
CA ALA A 39 1.04 -7.03 3.03
C ALA A 39 0.38 -7.82 1.88
N GLY A 40 1.19 -8.40 0.99
CA GLY A 40 0.74 -9.28 -0.09
C GLY A 40 0.03 -10.54 0.44
N ILE A 41 0.65 -11.22 1.41
CA ILE A 41 0.03 -12.40 2.05
C ILE A 41 -1.31 -12.04 2.72
N LEU A 42 -1.37 -10.91 3.42
CA LEU A 42 -2.61 -10.44 4.04
C LEU A 42 -3.69 -10.10 3.01
N ALA A 43 -3.30 -9.45 1.90
CA ALA A 43 -4.18 -9.15 0.79
C ALA A 43 -4.74 -10.44 0.15
N GLU A 44 -3.89 -11.45 -0.09
CA GLU A 44 -4.29 -12.77 -0.61
C GLU A 44 -5.33 -13.47 0.25
N ILE A 45 -5.12 -13.47 1.57
CA ILE A 45 -6.07 -14.05 2.52
C ILE A 45 -7.40 -13.31 2.42
N LEU A 46 -7.37 -11.97 2.41
CA LEU A 46 -8.58 -11.17 2.36
C LEU A 46 -9.34 -11.39 1.04
N SER A 47 -8.66 -11.33 -0.10
CA SER A 47 -9.23 -11.55 -1.43
C SER A 47 -9.95 -12.89 -1.56
N LYS A 48 -9.34 -13.96 -1.05
CA LYS A 48 -9.93 -15.31 -1.09
C LYS A 48 -11.25 -15.37 -0.35
N GLU A 49 -11.38 -14.63 0.75
CA GLU A 49 -12.57 -14.60 1.60
C GLU A 49 -13.65 -13.68 1.03
N ILE A 50 -13.29 -12.45 0.62
CA ILE A 50 -14.25 -11.42 0.21
C ILE A 50 -14.52 -11.37 -1.29
N LYS A 51 -13.82 -12.20 -2.08
CA LYS A 51 -13.97 -12.34 -3.55
C LYS A 51 -13.70 -11.06 -4.35
N ILE A 52 -12.78 -10.23 -3.86
CA ILE A 52 -12.30 -9.04 -4.57
C ILE A 52 -10.90 -9.32 -5.12
N ASN A 53 -10.63 -8.88 -6.35
CA ASN A 53 -9.34 -9.10 -7.00
C ASN A 53 -8.20 -8.32 -6.32
N ILE A 54 -6.99 -8.88 -6.42
CA ILE A 54 -5.75 -8.24 -5.98
C ILE A 54 -4.99 -7.72 -7.18
N ASP A 55 -4.39 -6.55 -7.01
CA ASP A 55 -3.42 -5.99 -7.94
C ASP A 55 -2.10 -5.66 -7.22
N GLU A 56 -1.08 -6.47 -7.48
CA GLU A 56 0.26 -6.31 -6.91
C GLU A 56 1.24 -5.55 -7.83
N GLN A 57 0.81 -5.16 -9.03
CA GLN A 57 1.74 -4.66 -10.06
C GLN A 57 1.43 -3.23 -10.49
N SER A 58 0.22 -2.72 -10.25
CA SER A 58 -0.13 -1.35 -10.62
C SER A 58 0.54 -0.32 -9.74
N LEU A 59 0.72 -0.58 -8.44
CA LEU A 59 1.47 0.29 -7.54
C LEU A 59 2.83 -0.34 -7.25
N ILE A 60 3.90 0.40 -7.48
CA ILE A 60 5.26 -0.03 -7.17
C ILE A 60 5.95 0.95 -6.24
N ARG A 61 6.92 0.47 -5.47
CA ARG A 61 7.83 1.33 -4.72
C ARG A 61 9.05 1.65 -5.57
N GLN A 62 9.32 2.93 -5.77
CA GLN A 62 10.49 3.34 -6.54
C GLN A 62 11.78 2.93 -5.83
N ILE A 63 12.73 2.39 -6.60
CA ILE A 63 14.09 2.16 -6.14
C ILE A 63 14.79 3.51 -6.15
N HIS A 64 15.01 4.10 -4.97
CA HIS A 64 15.94 5.20 -4.86
C HIS A 64 17.36 4.63 -4.99
N THR A 65 17.93 4.71 -6.19
CA THR A 65 19.37 4.54 -6.36
C THR A 65 20.04 5.68 -5.59
N PRO A 66 20.96 5.41 -4.65
CA PRO A 66 21.70 6.49 -4.00
C PRO A 66 22.65 7.08 -5.04
N MET A 67 22.21 8.11 -5.76
CA MET A 67 23.15 8.94 -6.49
C MET A 67 23.93 9.73 -5.44
N HIS A 68 25.23 9.50 -5.43
CA HIS A 68 26.21 9.99 -4.48
C HIS A 68 26.09 11.49 -4.14
N ARG A 69 26.55 11.80 -2.92
CA ARG A 69 26.96 13.13 -2.40
C ARG A 69 25.78 14.05 -2.09
N ALA A 70 25.83 14.96 -1.14
CA ALA A 70 26.62 15.25 0.04
C ALA A 70 25.90 16.48 0.60
N ALA A 71 25.59 16.47 1.89
CA ALA A 71 25.03 17.61 2.62
C ALA A 71 23.65 18.13 2.12
N MET A 72 22.99 18.88 3.01
CA MET A 72 21.89 19.79 2.72
C MET A 72 20.46 19.21 2.78
N ASP A 73 19.91 19.45 3.96
CA ASP A 73 18.58 20.05 4.18
C ASP A 73 17.42 19.10 4.47
N ASN A 74 16.73 19.36 5.60
CA ASN A 74 15.52 18.64 6.02
C ASN A 74 14.42 18.66 4.94
N LYS A 75 14.49 19.64 4.05
CA LYS A 75 13.65 19.80 2.86
C LYS A 75 13.83 18.66 1.85
N ALA A 76 15.04 18.14 1.68
CA ALA A 76 15.34 17.02 0.76
C ALA A 76 14.77 15.68 1.29
N ARG A 77 14.70 15.50 2.61
CA ARG A 77 14.03 14.32 3.22
C ARG A 77 12.53 14.33 2.96
N GLN A 78 11.88 15.49 3.05
CA GLN A 78 10.44 15.60 2.81
C GLN A 78 10.07 15.35 1.34
N THR A 79 10.92 15.75 0.39
CA THR A 79 10.73 15.41 -1.04
C THR A 79 11.03 13.94 -1.36
N THR A 80 11.91 13.28 -0.61
CA THR A 80 12.23 11.84 -0.80
C THR A 80 11.05 10.92 -0.49
N VAL A 81 10.18 11.28 0.48
CA VAL A 81 8.97 10.48 0.77
C VAL A 81 7.86 10.75 -0.25
N LYS A 82 7.76 11.99 -0.76
CA LYS A 82 6.70 12.43 -1.69
C LYS A 82 6.66 11.71 -3.05
N ASN A 83 7.69 10.94 -3.42
CA ASN A 83 7.72 10.15 -4.65
C ASN A 83 8.18 8.70 -4.40
N ALA A 84 7.96 8.16 -3.20
CA ALA A 84 8.38 6.80 -2.90
C ALA A 84 7.60 5.73 -3.68
N PHE A 85 6.42 6.06 -4.22
CA PHE A 85 5.53 5.15 -4.93
C PHE A 85 5.12 5.71 -6.29
N GLU A 86 4.94 4.81 -7.25
CA GLU A 86 4.57 5.12 -8.63
C GLU A 86 3.51 4.13 -9.11
N VAL A 87 2.55 4.61 -9.91
CA VAL A 87 1.58 3.74 -10.58
C VAL A 87 2.09 3.40 -11.98
N LYS A 88 2.16 2.12 -12.34
CA LYS A 88 2.59 1.66 -13.66
C LYS A 88 1.46 1.32 -14.62
N ARG A 89 0.25 1.06 -14.11
CA ARG A 89 -0.91 0.66 -14.91
C ARG A 89 -2.17 1.40 -14.44
N ALA A 90 -2.25 2.68 -14.77
CA ALA A 90 -3.30 3.57 -14.32
C ALA A 90 -4.71 3.10 -14.77
N GLU A 91 -4.81 2.47 -15.92
CA GLU A 91 -6.03 1.92 -16.50
C GLU A 91 -6.69 0.86 -15.62
N PHE A 92 -5.93 0.13 -14.80
CA PHE A 92 -6.46 -0.89 -13.89
C PHE A 92 -6.97 -0.31 -12.57
N ILE A 93 -6.62 0.93 -12.23
CA ILE A 93 -7.00 1.56 -10.95
C ILE A 93 -8.01 2.71 -11.13
N LYS A 94 -8.17 3.22 -12.36
CA LYS A 94 -8.97 4.40 -12.64
C LYS A 94 -10.42 4.23 -12.19
N ASN A 95 -10.93 5.22 -11.46
CA ASN A 95 -12.28 5.27 -10.87
C ASN A 95 -12.62 4.13 -9.90
N LYS A 96 -11.67 3.25 -9.56
CA LYS A 96 -11.91 2.15 -8.61
C LYS A 96 -11.81 2.64 -7.17
N THR A 97 -12.64 2.09 -6.30
CA THR A 97 -12.45 2.14 -4.86
C THR A 97 -11.40 1.11 -4.46
N ILE A 98 -10.28 1.57 -3.92
CA ILE A 98 -9.11 0.75 -3.61
C ILE A 98 -9.01 0.51 -2.10
N LEU A 99 -8.80 -0.73 -1.72
CA LEU A 99 -8.38 -1.11 -0.36
C LEU A 99 -6.87 -1.34 -0.34
N LEU A 100 -6.14 -0.43 0.30
CA LEU A 100 -4.73 -0.61 0.61
C LEU A 100 -4.59 -1.52 1.84
N VAL A 101 -3.76 -2.56 1.72
CA VAL A 101 -3.46 -3.50 2.81
C VAL A 101 -2.00 -3.34 3.23
N ASP A 102 -1.74 -3.23 4.52
CA ASP A 102 -0.38 -3.23 5.10
C ASP A 102 -0.32 -4.05 6.41
N ASP A 103 0.87 -4.35 6.91
CA ASP A 103 1.03 -5.07 8.17
C ASP A 103 0.84 -4.15 9.39
N VAL A 104 1.52 -3.00 9.43
CA VAL A 104 1.54 -2.10 10.59
C VAL A 104 1.36 -0.63 10.18
N PHE A 105 0.33 0.00 10.72
CA PHE A 105 0.14 1.44 10.65
C PHE A 105 0.96 2.13 11.75
N THR A 106 1.95 2.95 11.37
CA THR A 106 2.73 3.78 12.29
C THR A 106 2.29 5.24 12.20
N SER A 107 3.10 6.12 11.61
CA SER A 107 2.74 7.52 11.34
C SER A 107 1.73 7.70 10.20
N GLY A 108 1.39 6.61 9.50
CA GLY A 108 0.60 6.64 8.28
C GLY A 108 1.36 7.10 7.03
N ALA A 109 2.62 7.56 7.15
CA ALA A 109 3.36 8.12 6.01
C ALA A 109 3.41 7.19 4.79
N THR A 110 3.65 5.89 4.99
CA THR A 110 3.69 4.90 3.90
C THR A 110 2.37 4.82 3.14
N VAL A 111 1.25 4.61 3.85
CA VAL A 111 -0.07 4.45 3.24
C VAL A 111 -0.58 5.78 2.67
N SER A 112 -0.23 6.92 3.28
CA SER A 112 -0.50 8.24 2.72
C SER A 112 0.20 8.45 1.38
N SER A 113 1.49 8.14 1.27
CA SER A 113 2.21 8.25 -0.01
C SER A 113 1.68 7.28 -1.08
N CYS A 114 1.27 6.07 -0.69
CA CYS A 114 0.60 5.14 -1.62
C CYS A 114 -0.72 5.74 -2.12
N ALA A 115 -1.54 6.27 -1.20
CA ALA A 115 -2.83 6.87 -1.53
C ALA A 115 -2.68 8.10 -2.42
N GLU A 116 -1.70 8.96 -2.17
CA GLU A 116 -1.38 10.11 -3.01
C GLU A 116 -1.01 9.69 -4.44
N ALA A 117 -0.13 8.69 -4.60
CA ALA A 117 0.26 8.17 -5.91
C ALA A 117 -0.94 7.60 -6.69
N LEU A 118 -1.80 6.82 -6.03
CA LEU A 118 -3.01 6.25 -6.62
C LEU A 118 -4.03 7.33 -7.01
N LYS A 119 -4.27 8.30 -6.12
CA LYS A 119 -5.20 9.41 -6.37
C LYS A 119 -4.78 10.27 -7.55
N LYS A 120 -3.48 10.57 -7.66
CA LYS A 120 -2.91 11.34 -8.76
C LYS A 120 -3.21 10.71 -10.13
N GLU A 121 -3.30 9.38 -10.16
CA GLU A 121 -3.51 8.59 -11.38
C GLU A 121 -4.98 8.18 -11.57
N GLY A 122 -5.90 8.82 -10.83
CA GLY A 122 -7.34 8.72 -11.07
C GLY A 122 -8.05 7.63 -10.27
N ALA A 123 -7.45 7.09 -9.21
CA ALA A 123 -8.18 6.22 -8.29
C ALA A 123 -9.38 6.93 -7.66
N GLY A 124 -10.46 6.16 -7.43
CA GLY A 124 -11.65 6.59 -6.71
C GLY A 124 -11.39 6.71 -5.21
N LYS A 125 -12.25 6.15 -4.35
CA LYS A 125 -12.01 6.17 -2.90
C LYS A 125 -10.80 5.28 -2.55
N ILE A 126 -10.12 5.62 -1.46
CA ILE A 126 -9.02 4.80 -0.95
C ILE A 126 -9.27 4.54 0.54
N TYR A 127 -9.32 3.26 0.88
CA TYR A 127 -9.40 2.75 2.24
C TYR A 127 -8.09 2.07 2.62
N VAL A 128 -7.82 1.98 3.92
CA VAL A 128 -6.61 1.35 4.44
C VAL A 128 -7.01 0.36 5.53
N LEU A 129 -6.50 -0.86 5.42
CA LEU A 129 -6.65 -1.89 6.44
C LEU A 129 -5.27 -2.43 6.84
N THR A 130 -5.00 -2.40 8.15
CA THR A 130 -3.73 -2.89 8.73
C THR A 130 -3.99 -3.83 9.89
N VAL A 131 -3.05 -4.73 10.18
CA VAL A 131 -3.20 -5.70 11.27
C VAL A 131 -2.97 -5.03 12.63
N ALA A 132 -2.04 -4.08 12.70
CA ALA A 132 -1.70 -3.40 13.93
C ALA A 132 -1.49 -1.90 13.72
N ARG A 133 -1.66 -1.15 14.81
CA ARG A 133 -1.27 0.25 14.89
C ARG A 133 -0.19 0.39 15.96
N ALA A 134 0.94 0.98 15.61
CA ALA A 134 1.99 1.35 16.54
C ALA A 134 1.91 2.85 16.81
N ASN A 135 1.84 3.22 18.09
CA ASN A 135 1.83 4.60 18.56
C ASN A 135 3.25 5.06 18.91
#